data_AF-W4FL48-F1
#
_entry.id   AF-W4FL48-F1
#
_cell.length_a   1.000
_cell.length_b   1.000
_cell.length_c   1.000
_cell.angle_alpha   90.00
_cell.angle_beta   90.00
_cell.angle_gamma   90.00
#
_symmetry.space_group_name_H-M   'P 1'
#
loop_
_entity.id
_entity.type
_entity.pdbx_description
1 polymer ?
#
loop_
_entity_poly.entity_id
_entity_poly.type
_entity_poly.pdbx_seq_one_letter_code
_entity_poly.pdbx_strand_id
1 'polypeptide(L)'
;MEVQQLVPPGATSLHHACRLRLYCEGGREINEDLKAQIAFGDEGFSVEDLRDLRLRDGVWEVLIKWLDLDDLESSWEPALSIYEDIPVLFRRWAKARSNEGGVSEMIDDLTSACGHPM
;
A
#
# COMPACT_ATOMS: atom_id res chain seq x y z
N MET A 1 3.85 -4.32 -22.87
CA MET A 1 3.95 -4.25 -21.40
C MET A 1 4.83 -5.42 -20.99
N GLU A 2 5.96 -5.16 -20.33
CA GLU A 2 6.93 -6.19 -19.94
C GLU A 2 6.63 -6.61 -18.50
N VAL A 3 6.47 -7.91 -18.26
CA VAL A 3 6.15 -8.45 -16.93
C VAL A 3 7.47 -8.62 -16.16
N GLN A 4 7.60 -7.92 -15.04
CA GLN A 4 8.75 -8.05 -14.14
C GLN A 4 8.41 -9.01 -13.00
N GLN A 5 9.33 -9.95 -12.71
CA GLN A 5 9.20 -10.85 -11.58
C GLN A 5 9.63 -10.13 -10.29
N LEU A 6 8.65 -9.70 -9.49
CA LEU A 6 8.87 -8.98 -8.23
C LEU A 6 9.18 -9.90 -7.04
N VAL A 7 8.78 -11.17 -7.12
CA VAL A 7 8.89 -12.14 -6.02
C VAL A 7 9.61 -13.41 -6.53
N PRO A 8 10.63 -13.92 -5.81
CA PRO A 8 11.30 -15.16 -6.18
C PRO A 8 10.34 -16.36 -6.23
N PRO A 9 10.61 -17.39 -7.05
CA PRO A 9 9.73 -18.55 -7.14
C PRO A 9 9.56 -19.23 -5.77
N GLY A 10 8.32 -19.44 -5.34
CA GLY A 10 7.99 -20.08 -4.06
C GLY A 10 8.10 -19.18 -2.83
N ALA A 11 8.52 -17.91 -2.96
CA ALA A 11 8.46 -16.96 -1.86
C ALA A 11 7.02 -16.47 -1.64
N THR A 12 6.63 -16.29 -0.38
CA THR A 12 5.34 -15.69 0.00
C THR A 12 5.60 -14.26 0.47
N SER A 13 4.77 -13.32 0.02
CA SER A 13 4.77 -11.94 0.50
C SER A 13 3.35 -11.48 0.76
N LEU A 14 3.19 -10.59 1.74
CA LEU A 14 1.91 -9.98 2.08
C LEU A 14 1.85 -8.60 1.41
N HIS A 15 0.86 -8.40 0.55
CA HIS A 15 0.65 -7.15 -0.18
C HIS A 15 -0.83 -6.79 -0.15
N HIS A 16 -1.14 -5.50 -0.29
CA HIS A 16 -2.50 -5.06 -0.49
C HIS A 16 -3.06 -5.65 -1.80
N ALA A 17 -4.32 -6.09 -1.78
CA ALA A 17 -5.02 -6.62 -2.95
C ALA A 17 -4.98 -5.67 -4.18
N CYS A 18 -4.89 -4.35 -4.01
CA CYS A 18 -4.76 -3.39 -5.10
C CYS A 18 -3.49 -3.55 -5.96
N ARG A 19 -2.48 -4.26 -5.45
CA ARG A 19 -1.24 -4.54 -6.18
C ARG A 19 -1.35 -5.78 -7.09
N LEU A 20 -2.48 -6.50 -7.04
CA LEU A 20 -2.74 -7.59 -7.96
C LEU A 20 -2.90 -7.02 -9.38
N ARG A 21 -1.90 -7.25 -10.22
CA ARG A 21 -1.99 -6.97 -11.66
C ARG A 21 -2.39 -8.23 -12.42
N LEU A 22 -3.11 -8.04 -13.53
CA LEU A 22 -3.44 -9.12 -14.45
C LEU A 22 -2.15 -9.80 -14.97
N TYR A 23 -1.96 -11.04 -14.56
CA TYR A 23 -0.96 -11.96 -15.09
C TYR A 23 -1.64 -12.88 -16.10
N CYS A 24 -1.19 -12.84 -17.35
CA CYS A 24 -1.72 -13.71 -18.42
C CYS A 24 -0.72 -14.83 -18.70
N GLU A 25 -1.05 -16.04 -18.25
CA GLU A 25 -0.38 -17.29 -18.63
C GLU A 25 -1.43 -18.23 -19.20
N GLY A 26 -1.21 -18.71 -20.43
CA GLY A 26 -2.20 -19.43 -21.25
C GLY A 26 -2.60 -20.83 -20.78
N GLY A 27 -2.51 -21.13 -19.48
CA GLY A 27 -2.73 -22.47 -18.93
C GLY A 27 -3.25 -22.56 -17.50
N ARG A 28 -3.62 -21.44 -16.84
CA ARG A 28 -4.30 -21.50 -15.53
C ARG A 28 -5.82 -21.54 -15.70
N GLU A 29 -6.47 -22.43 -14.97
CA GLU A 29 -7.93 -22.46 -14.82
C GLU A 29 -8.39 -21.23 -14.01
N ILE A 30 -8.61 -20.10 -14.68
CA ILE A 30 -9.21 -18.92 -14.07
C ILE A 30 -10.70 -19.21 -13.88
N ASN A 31 -11.10 -19.55 -12.66
CA ASN A 31 -12.51 -19.75 -12.30
C ASN A 31 -13.23 -18.40 -12.12
N GLU A 32 -14.57 -18.42 -12.10
CA GLU A 32 -15.39 -17.21 -12.00
C GLU A 32 -15.15 -16.43 -10.70
N ASP A 33 -14.83 -17.10 -9.59
CA ASP A 33 -14.51 -16.45 -8.31
C ASP A 33 -13.23 -15.61 -8.41
N LEU A 34 -12.20 -16.12 -9.09
CA LEU A 34 -10.96 -15.38 -9.33
C LEU A 34 -11.20 -14.20 -10.26
N LYS A 35 -12.06 -14.33 -11.28
CA LYS A 35 -12.45 -13.20 -12.14
C LYS A 35 -13.22 -12.14 -11.36
N ALA A 36 -14.13 -12.55 -10.48
CA ALA A 36 -14.89 -11.65 -9.63
C ALA A 36 -13.98 -10.88 -8.65
N GLN A 37 -13.00 -11.56 -8.03
CA GLN A 37 -12.01 -10.92 -7.17
C GLN A 37 -11.10 -9.95 -7.93
N ILE A 38 -10.68 -10.30 -9.15
CA ILE A 38 -9.87 -9.41 -10.00
C ILE A 38 -10.68 -8.18 -10.40
N ALA A 39 -11.92 -8.36 -10.86
CA ALA A 39 -12.79 -7.26 -11.25
C ALA A 39 -13.08 -6.31 -10.07
N PHE A 40 -13.21 -6.85 -8.86
CA PHE A 40 -13.34 -6.06 -7.63
C PHE A 40 -12.04 -5.34 -7.25
N GLY A 41 -10.88 -5.96 -7.49
CA GLY A 41 -9.56 -5.36 -7.21
C GLY A 41 -9.08 -4.33 -8.23
N ASP A 42 -9.66 -4.30 -9.43
CA ASP A 42 -9.35 -3.33 -10.50
C ASP A 42 -9.98 -1.95 -10.23
N GLU A 43 -11.05 -1.90 -9.43
CA GLU A 43 -11.48 -0.67 -8.73
C GLU A 43 -10.55 -0.47 -7.52
N GLY A 44 -9.33 0.04 -7.77
CA GLY A 44 -8.38 0.34 -6.70
C GLY A 44 -9.02 1.18 -5.58
N PHE A 45 -8.68 0.90 -4.31
CA PHE A 45 -9.19 1.69 -3.20
C PHE A 45 -8.68 3.13 -3.31
N SER A 46 -9.62 4.07 -3.41
CA SER A 46 -9.30 5.49 -3.49
C SER A 46 -9.08 6.02 -2.08
N VAL A 47 -7.92 6.64 -1.86
CA VAL A 47 -7.59 7.31 -0.59
C VAL A 47 -8.08 8.75 -0.65
N GLU A 48 -8.89 9.15 0.33
CA GLU A 48 -9.30 10.54 0.51
C GLU A 48 -8.23 11.33 1.25
N ASP A 49 -7.73 10.81 2.38
CA ASP A 49 -6.74 11.50 3.21
C ASP A 49 -5.91 10.55 4.10
N LEU A 50 -4.72 11.02 4.49
CA LEU A 50 -3.86 10.38 5.50
C LEU A 50 -3.97 11.23 6.78
N ARG A 51 -4.56 10.66 7.83
CA ARG A 51 -4.99 11.46 8.99
C ARG A 51 -4.00 11.49 10.13
N ASP A 52 -3.34 10.37 10.41
CA ASP A 52 -2.55 10.20 11.62
C ASP A 52 -1.42 9.18 11.45
N LEU A 53 -0.47 9.18 12.40
CA LEU A 53 0.71 8.32 12.44
C LEU A 53 0.82 7.63 13.80
N ARG A 54 1.14 6.34 13.80
CA ARG A 54 1.55 5.62 15.01
C ARG A 54 2.63 4.59 14.73
N LEU A 55 3.37 4.25 15.78
CA LEU A 55 4.22 3.06 15.81
C LEU A 55 3.50 1.99 16.64
N ARG A 56 3.18 0.85 16.04
CA ARG A 56 2.53 -0.27 16.71
C ARG A 56 3.30 -1.56 16.45
N ASP A 57 3.71 -2.22 17.52
CA ASP A 57 4.42 -3.51 17.46
C ASP A 57 5.66 -3.48 16.51
N GLY A 58 6.34 -2.33 16.46
CA GLY A 58 7.52 -2.11 15.61
C GLY A 58 7.21 -1.76 14.15
N VAL A 59 5.94 -1.58 13.79
CA VAL A 59 5.50 -1.21 12.44
C VAL A 59 4.89 0.20 12.46
N TRP A 60 5.39 1.06 11.58
CA TRP A 60 4.78 2.35 11.32
C TRP A 60 3.46 2.16 10.58
N GLU A 61 2.39 2.72 11.13
CA GLU A 61 1.05 2.68 10.55
C GLU A 61 0.52 4.11 10.36
N VAL A 62 -0.16 4.33 9.24
CA VAL A 62 -0.87 5.57 8.93
C VAL A 62 -2.36 5.31 8.94
N LEU A 63 -3.13 6.25 9.51
CA LEU A 63 -4.59 6.18 9.49
C LEU A 63 -5.09 6.68 8.14
N ILE A 64 -5.72 5.80 7.37
CA ILE A 64 -6.25 6.11 6.05
C ILE A 64 -7.74 6.41 6.15
N LYS A 65 -8.13 7.56 5.61
CA LYS A 65 -9.51 7.83 5.26
C LYS A 65 -9.74 7.39 3.82
N TRP A 66 -10.61 6.41 3.65
CA TRP A 66 -11.00 5.90 2.35
C TRP A 66 -12.04 6.84 1.71
N LEU A 67 -11.87 7.08 0.42
CA LEU A 67 -12.79 7.88 -0.39
C LEU A 67 -14.15 7.20 -0.44
N ASP A 68 -15.21 8.00 -0.35
CA ASP A 68 -16.61 7.57 -0.42
C ASP A 68 -17.05 6.61 0.71
N LEU A 69 -16.19 6.34 1.71
CA LEU A 69 -16.55 5.59 2.91
C LEU A 69 -16.76 6.52 4.10
N ASP A 70 -17.36 6.02 5.17
CA ASP A 70 -17.54 6.78 6.42
C ASP A 70 -16.22 6.90 7.22
N ASP A 71 -16.16 7.81 8.18
CA ASP A 71 -14.97 7.96 9.04
C ASP A 71 -14.74 6.73 9.90
N LEU A 72 -15.81 6.01 10.25
CA LEU A 72 -15.76 4.73 10.96
C LEU A 72 -15.03 3.62 10.20
N GLU A 73 -14.99 3.72 8.86
CA GLU A 73 -14.30 2.76 8.00
C GLU A 73 -12.79 3.07 7.87
N SER A 74 -12.30 4.15 8.48
CA SER A 74 -10.88 4.49 8.45
C SER A 74 -10.06 3.37 9.11
N SER A 75 -8.98 2.96 8.45
CA SER A 75 -8.13 1.87 8.93
C SER A 75 -6.68 2.30 9.10
N TRP A 76 -6.00 1.64 10.03
CA TRP A 76 -4.57 1.79 10.22
C TRP A 76 -3.86 0.84 9.28
N GLU A 77 -3.12 1.40 8.33
CA GLU A 77 -2.41 0.65 7.31
C GLU A 77 -0.91 0.79 7.47
N PRO A 78 -0.10 -0.26 7.20
CA PRO A 78 1.35 -0.16 7.23
C PRO A 78 1.84 0.95 6.30
N ALA A 79 2.64 1.88 6.84
CA ALA A 79 3.15 3.03 6.11
C ALA A 79 3.93 2.65 4.85
N LEU A 80 4.69 1.55 4.92
CA LEU A 80 5.43 1.02 3.77
C LEU A 80 4.49 0.60 2.63
N SER A 81 3.41 -0.13 2.95
CA SER A 81 2.41 -0.54 1.95
C SER A 81 1.77 0.67 1.27
N ILE A 82 1.37 1.67 2.06
CA ILE A 82 0.76 2.90 1.53
C ILE A 82 1.75 3.71 0.69
N TYR A 83 3.02 3.77 1.10
CA TYR A 83 4.05 4.38 0.27
C TYR A 83 4.19 3.67 -1.08
N GLU A 84 4.19 2.34 -1.10
CA GLU A 84 4.30 1.58 -2.35
C GLU A 84 3.07 1.77 -3.26
N ASP A 85 1.88 1.94 -2.68
CA ASP A 85 0.63 2.09 -3.42
C ASP A 85 0.42 3.53 -3.94
N ILE A 86 0.66 4.54 -3.10
CA ILE A 86 0.39 5.97 -3.40
C ILE A 86 1.57 6.89 -3.03
N PRO A 87 2.78 6.67 -3.60
CA PRO A 87 4.02 7.30 -3.15
C PRO A 87 4.01 8.83 -3.24
N VAL A 88 3.29 9.40 -4.23
CA VAL A 88 3.18 10.86 -4.39
C VAL A 88 2.35 11.49 -3.29
N LEU A 89 1.22 10.88 -2.94
CA LEU A 89 0.34 11.39 -1.88
C LEU A 89 1.03 11.25 -0.53
N PHE A 90 1.64 10.09 -0.26
CA PHE A 90 2.39 9.82 0.97
C PHE A 90 3.53 10.83 1.20
N ARG A 91 4.39 11.07 0.20
CA ARG A 91 5.49 12.05 0.31
C ARG A 91 4.99 13.46 0.58
N ARG A 92 3.91 13.87 -0.08
CA ARG A 92 3.30 15.19 0.15
C ARG A 92 2.78 15.33 1.57
N TRP A 93 2.10 14.30 2.07
CA TRP A 93 1.60 14.24 3.43
C TRP A 93 2.73 14.30 4.46
N ALA A 94 3.75 13.45 4.32
CA ALA A 94 4.90 13.41 5.23
C ALA A 94 5.66 14.74 5.25
N LYS A 95 5.84 15.37 4.09
CA LYS A 95 6.47 16.70 3.99
C LYS A 95 5.66 17.79 4.69
N ALA A 96 4.33 17.75 4.59
CA ALA A 96 3.47 18.72 5.26
C ALA A 96 3.52 18.62 6.79
N ARG A 97 3.91 17.45 7.31
CA ARG A 97 3.94 17.10 8.74
C ARG A 97 5.36 16.86 9.26
N SER A 98 6.37 17.39 8.57
CA SER A 98 7.79 17.12 8.87
C SER A 98 8.23 17.58 10.27
N ASN A 99 7.44 18.44 10.92
CA ASN A 99 7.67 18.95 12.27
C ASN A 99 6.93 18.15 13.36
N GLU A 100 6.13 17.16 12.98
CA GLU A 100 5.42 16.30 13.91
C GLU A 100 6.29 15.14 14.38
N GLY A 101 6.10 14.72 15.63
CA GLY A 101 6.86 13.62 16.22
C GLY A 101 6.66 12.31 15.45
N GLY A 102 7.72 11.54 15.28
CA GLY A 102 7.70 10.25 14.59
C GLY A 102 7.76 10.32 13.06
N VAL A 103 7.39 11.45 12.42
CA VAL A 103 7.40 11.53 10.94
C VAL A 103 8.81 11.40 10.37
N SER A 104 9.81 12.03 10.99
CA SER A 104 11.21 11.89 10.55
C SER A 104 11.74 10.47 10.74
N GLU A 105 11.46 9.86 11.90
CA GLU A 105 11.89 8.49 12.23
C GLU A 105 11.25 7.49 11.27
N MET A 106 9.95 7.63 11.01
CA MET A 106 9.23 6.87 10.01
C MET A 106 9.89 6.98 8.63
N ILE A 107 10.24 8.20 8.18
CA ILE A 107 10.88 8.39 6.88
C ILE A 107 12.26 7.73 6.81
N ASP A 108 13.05 7.82 7.88
CA ASP A 108 14.36 7.18 7.95
C ASP A 108 14.23 5.65 7.91
N ASP A 109 13.29 5.08 8.67
CA ASP A 109 13.01 3.64 8.69
C ASP A 109 12.52 3.14 7.33
N LEU A 110 11.60 3.86 6.69
CA LEU A 110 11.09 3.50 5.37
C LEU A 110 12.15 3.65 4.28
N THR A 111 13.01 4.67 4.36
CA THR A 111 14.16 4.85 3.45
C THR A 111 15.13 3.68 3.56
N SER A 112 15.42 3.26 4.79
CA SER A 112 16.26 2.08 5.07
C SER A 112 15.65 0.80 4.49
N ALA A 113 14.34 0.60 4.66
CA ALA A 113 13.61 -0.56 4.15
C ALA A 113 13.54 -0.60 2.61
N CYS A 114 13.35 0.56 1.96
CA CYS A 114 13.23 0.64 0.50
C CYS A 114 14.58 0.66 -0.23
N GLY A 115 15.66 1.01 0.46
CA GLY A 115 17.00 1.15 -0.13
C GLY A 115 17.14 2.38 -1.05
N HIS A 116 16.20 3.33 -1.00
CA HIS A 116 16.27 4.61 -1.70
C HIS A 116 15.63 5.72 -0.85
N PRO A 117 16.01 6.99 -1.05
CA PRO A 117 15.38 8.12 -0.35
C PRO A 117 13.88 8.19 -0.62
N MET A 118 13.13 8.55 0.42
CA MET A 118 11.72 8.93 0.32
C MET A 118 11.55 10.41 0.00
#